data_AF-A0A944DCP7-F1
#
_entry.id   AF-A0A944DCP7-F1
#
_cell.length_a   1.000
_cell.length_b   1.000
_cell.length_c   1.000
_cell.angle_alpha   90.00
_cell.angle_beta   90.00
_cell.angle_gamma   90.00
#
_symmetry.space_group_name_H-M   'P 1'
#
loop_
_entity.id
_entity.type
_entity.pdbx_description
1 polymer ?
#
loop_
_entity_poly.entity_id
_entity_poly.type
_entity_poly.pdbx_seq_one_letter_code
_entity_poly.pdbx_strand_id
1 'polypeptide(L)'
;MHTDTNRTRKTPPKREQSRPLSERSRWAYFMHGMNPDDTDAAAVARIGAAFGPEHPAWIVASRPGQEATSGRFRHMRKYVLQLTRQQAAVYLRVSPRTIAAWETDASAVPFSAYEALRLLSESPEFRLSHRRWDGWFVNPQSGGLVSPDRGRLAVTPEEINGLPQLYAQREFHRSEADRLKRELAEAIAENTRLRELFLSDGVTDQLRGMHDQLSGLLGRIGTAKVLEFPSANHAIHSQAKVAAQ
;
A
#
# COMPACT_ATOMS: atom_id res chain seq x y z
N MET A 1 71.42 20.14 55.77
CA MET A 1 70.37 19.59 54.90
C MET A 1 69.19 20.55 54.90
N HIS A 2 69.10 21.41 53.89
CA HIS A 2 67.96 22.31 53.68
C HIS A 2 67.24 21.82 52.43
N THR A 3 66.00 21.37 52.61
CA THR A 3 65.12 20.95 51.52
C THR A 3 64.34 22.16 51.04
N ASP A 4 64.77 22.74 49.92
CA ASP A 4 64.04 23.76 49.17
C ASP A 4 62.81 23.13 48.50
N THR A 5 61.64 23.27 49.11
CA THR A 5 60.35 22.97 48.48
C THR A 5 59.90 24.16 47.64
N ASN A 6 60.42 24.26 46.42
CA ASN A 6 60.03 25.28 45.45
C ASN A 6 58.68 24.90 44.81
N ARG A 7 57.58 25.22 45.50
CA ARG A 7 56.21 24.97 45.05
C ARG A 7 55.75 26.15 44.20
N THR A 8 56.07 26.12 42.90
CA THR A 8 55.56 27.06 41.91
C THR A 8 54.03 27.04 41.90
N ARG A 9 53.41 28.12 42.42
CA ARG A 9 51.96 28.36 42.31
C ARG A 9 51.62 28.49 40.82
N LYS A 10 51.01 27.47 40.23
CA LYS A 10 50.37 27.58 38.91
C LYS A 10 49.26 28.62 39.01
N THR A 11 49.44 29.75 38.33
CA THR A 11 48.42 30.76 38.15
C THR A 11 47.17 30.09 37.54
N PRO A 12 45.96 30.30 38.11
CA PRO A 12 44.75 29.73 37.53
C PRO A 12 44.57 30.27 36.10
N PRO A 13 44.14 29.44 35.13
CA PRO A 13 43.92 29.89 33.77
C PRO A 13 42.94 31.07 33.80
N LYS A 14 43.33 32.15 33.12
CA LYS A 14 42.53 33.36 32.94
C LYS A 14 41.18 32.91 32.38
N ARG A 15 40.10 33.11 33.14
CA ARG A 15 38.72 32.81 32.69
C ARG A 15 38.54 33.51 31.34
N GLU A 16 38.59 32.74 30.27
CA GLU A 16 38.37 33.24 28.92
C GLU A 16 36.96 33.81 28.92
N GLN A 17 36.85 35.14 28.79
CA GLN A 17 35.55 35.79 28.64
C GLN A 17 34.90 35.13 27.43
N SER A 18 33.75 34.50 27.66
CA SER A 18 33.03 33.74 26.64
C SER A 18 32.83 34.64 25.44
N ARG A 19 33.49 34.31 24.33
CA ARG A 19 33.29 35.02 23.07
C ARG A 19 31.80 34.94 22.70
N PRO A 20 31.21 36.02 22.17
CA PRO A 20 29.83 35.99 21.72
C PRO A 20 29.65 34.88 20.66
N LEU A 21 28.45 34.30 20.60
CA LEU A 21 28.13 33.31 19.56
C LEU A 21 28.37 33.89 18.17
N SER A 22 28.80 33.03 17.25
CA SER A 22 28.80 33.38 15.84
C SER A 22 27.38 33.71 15.36
N GLU A 23 27.25 34.63 14.41
CA GLU A 23 25.94 34.97 13.82
C GLU A 23 25.24 33.76 13.22
N ARG A 24 26.00 32.81 12.64
CA ARG A 24 25.48 31.57 12.08
C ARG A 24 24.84 30.68 13.15
N SER A 25 25.53 30.47 14.27
CA SER A 25 24.95 29.70 15.38
C SER A 25 23.75 30.41 15.99
N ARG A 26 23.80 31.74 16.12
CA ARG A 26 22.66 32.54 16.62
C ARG A 26 21.43 32.39 15.73
N TRP A 27 21.61 32.51 14.41
CA TRP A 27 20.55 32.27 13.43
C TRP A 27 19.99 30.83 13.52
N ALA A 28 20.85 29.83 13.66
CA ALA A 28 20.42 28.45 13.82
C ALA A 28 19.53 28.27 15.07
N TYR A 29 19.87 28.86 16.22
CA TYR A 29 19.02 28.81 17.42
C TYR A 29 17.63 29.40 17.16
N PHE A 30 17.55 30.56 16.51
CA PHE A 30 16.26 31.17 16.16
C PHE A 30 15.41 30.29 15.24
N MET A 31 16.02 29.64 14.25
CA MET A 31 15.32 28.71 13.35
C MET A 31 14.76 27.48 14.07
N HIS A 32 15.35 27.10 15.21
CA HIS A 32 14.86 26.02 16.07
C HIS A 32 13.95 26.50 17.21
N GLY A 33 13.54 27.77 17.19
CA GLY A 33 12.61 28.36 18.16
C GLY A 33 13.24 28.62 19.54
N MET A 34 14.56 28.75 19.61
CA MET A 34 15.28 29.12 20.83
C MET A 34 15.77 30.56 20.76
N ASN A 35 15.76 31.25 21.91
CA ASN A 35 16.33 32.58 22.01
C ASN A 35 17.62 32.51 22.87
N PRO A 36 18.81 32.55 22.23
CA PRO A 36 20.07 32.40 22.93
C PRO A 36 20.39 33.59 23.86
N ASP A 37 19.70 34.72 23.71
CA ASP A 37 19.94 35.95 24.45
C ASP A 37 18.96 36.16 25.63
N ASP A 38 17.94 35.30 25.79
CA ASP A 38 16.86 35.47 26.78
C ASP A 38 16.63 34.18 27.59
N THR A 39 15.63 33.37 27.22
CA THR A 39 15.19 32.20 27.97
C THR A 39 16.24 31.08 28.09
N ASP A 40 17.15 30.98 27.10
CA ASP A 40 18.08 29.86 26.98
C ASP A 40 19.55 30.24 27.25
N ALA A 41 19.80 31.49 27.64
CA ALA A 41 21.15 32.07 27.72
C ALA A 41 22.11 31.24 28.60
N ALA A 42 21.65 30.74 29.74
CA ALA A 42 22.47 29.92 30.63
C ALA A 42 22.85 28.56 30.02
N ALA A 43 21.93 27.93 29.28
CA ALA A 43 22.20 26.66 28.61
C ALA A 43 23.15 26.85 27.43
N VAL A 44 22.94 27.90 26.65
CA VAL A 44 23.80 28.29 25.53
C VAL A 44 25.22 28.64 26.02
N ALA A 45 25.35 29.35 27.14
CA ALA A 45 26.65 29.66 27.74
C ALA A 45 27.42 28.39 28.17
N ARG A 46 26.73 27.38 28.72
CA ARG A 46 27.36 26.08 29.04
C ARG A 46 27.89 25.37 27.80
N ILE A 47 27.18 25.47 26.68
CA ILE A 47 27.63 24.90 25.40
C ILE A 47 28.82 25.69 24.86
N GLY A 48 28.75 27.02 24.90
CA GLY A 48 29.85 27.88 24.46
C GLY A 48 31.14 27.63 25.24
N ALA A 49 31.04 27.28 26.52
CA ALA A 49 32.19 26.88 27.32
C ALA A 49 32.84 25.56 26.88
N ALA A 50 32.08 24.65 26.24
CA ALA A 50 32.57 23.35 25.79
C ALA A 50 32.95 23.31 24.30
N PHE A 51 32.20 24.02 23.45
CA PHE A 51 32.31 23.98 21.99
C PHE A 51 32.81 25.30 21.37
N GLY A 52 32.98 26.35 22.17
CA GLY A 52 33.32 27.68 21.67
C GLY A 52 32.12 28.40 21.03
N PRO A 53 32.34 29.49 20.28
CA PRO A 53 31.27 30.32 19.72
C PRO A 53 30.54 29.71 18.51
N GLU A 54 31.06 28.61 17.96
CA GLU A 54 30.50 27.90 16.80
C GLU A 54 29.88 26.59 17.26
N HIS A 55 28.55 26.58 17.34
CA HIS A 55 27.81 25.42 17.83
C HIS A 55 27.43 24.49 16.65
N PRO A 56 27.75 23.19 16.72
CA PRO A 56 27.30 22.20 15.75
C PRO A 56 25.77 22.16 15.61
N ALA A 57 25.28 21.99 14.38
CA ALA A 57 23.84 21.98 14.09
C ALA A 57 23.06 20.93 14.89
N TRP A 58 23.64 19.75 15.14
CA TRP A 58 22.98 18.70 15.93
C TRP A 58 22.78 19.09 17.40
N ILE A 59 23.67 19.91 17.98
CA ILE A 59 23.51 20.45 19.34
C ILE A 59 22.39 21.49 19.35
N VAL A 60 22.30 22.33 18.32
CA VAL A 60 21.21 23.31 18.23
C VAL A 60 19.87 22.57 18.08
N ALA A 61 19.83 21.53 17.26
CA ALA A 61 18.65 20.69 17.04
C ALA A 61 18.21 19.93 18.29
N SER A 62 19.12 19.58 19.21
CA SER A 62 18.77 18.94 20.49
C SER A 62 18.08 19.89 21.49
N ARG A 63 17.88 21.16 21.12
CA ARG A 63 17.19 22.19 21.92
C ARG A 63 17.69 22.29 23.37
N PRO A 64 18.97 22.56 23.60
CA PRO A 64 19.65 22.38 24.89
C PRO A 64 19.15 23.30 26.01
N GLY A 65 18.42 24.37 25.69
CA GLY A 65 17.76 25.23 26.66
C GLY A 65 16.41 24.71 27.14
N GLN A 66 15.84 23.73 26.44
CA GLN A 66 14.62 23.07 26.89
C GLN A 66 14.92 22.10 28.04
N GLU A 67 14.47 22.45 29.23
CA GLU A 67 14.56 21.57 30.39
C GLU A 67 13.71 20.31 30.21
N ALA A 68 14.29 19.17 30.59
CA ALA A 68 13.64 17.87 30.65
C ALA A 68 12.81 17.76 31.93
N THR A 69 11.62 18.34 31.93
CA THR A 69 10.70 18.26 33.07
C THR A 69 9.94 16.93 33.09
N SER A 70 9.45 16.52 34.27
CA SER A 70 8.59 15.33 34.42
C SER A 70 7.39 15.35 33.48
N GLY A 71 6.74 16.51 33.37
CA GLY A 71 5.56 16.72 32.52
C GLY A 71 5.89 16.51 31.04
N ARG A 72 7.01 17.05 30.56
CA ARG A 72 7.47 16.86 29.17
C ARG A 72 7.87 15.43 28.89
N PHE A 73 8.62 14.79 29.80
CA PHE A 73 9.01 13.40 29.68
C PHE A 73 7.80 12.46 29.62
N ARG A 74 6.85 12.65 30.55
CA ARG A 74 5.58 11.92 30.57
C ARG A 74 4.77 12.17 29.30
N HIS A 75 4.72 13.41 28.82
CA HIS A 75 3.98 13.74 27.61
C HIS A 75 4.57 13.03 26.39
N MET A 76 5.89 13.12 26.21
CA MET A 76 6.62 12.45 25.13
C MET A 76 6.38 10.93 25.16
N ARG A 77 6.56 10.29 26.33
CA ARG A 77 6.32 8.85 26.46
C ARG A 77 4.87 8.47 26.16
N LYS A 78 3.91 9.13 26.81
CA LYS A 78 2.51 8.68 26.85
C LYS A 78 1.71 9.08 25.61
N TYR A 79 1.90 10.29 25.10
CA TYR A 79 1.03 10.84 24.06
C TYR A 79 1.71 10.87 22.69
N VAL A 80 3.02 11.16 22.63
CA VAL A 80 3.76 11.17 21.36
C VAL A 80 4.13 9.74 20.96
N LEU A 81 4.85 9.03 21.83
CA LEU A 81 5.34 7.69 21.55
C LEU A 81 4.35 6.57 21.92
N GLN A 82 3.30 6.90 22.68
CA GLN A 82 2.28 5.94 23.16
C GLN A 82 2.86 4.70 23.86
N LEU A 83 4.04 4.83 24.46
CA LEU A 83 4.70 3.74 25.17
C LEU A 83 4.11 3.61 26.57
N THR A 84 3.94 2.38 27.04
CA THR A 84 3.74 2.10 28.47
C THR A 84 5.03 2.39 29.26
N ARG A 85 4.93 2.51 30.59
CA ARG A 85 6.12 2.65 31.45
C ARG A 85 7.08 1.47 31.29
N GLN A 86 6.54 0.26 31.10
CA GLN A 86 7.31 -0.96 30.90
C GLN A 86 8.13 -0.89 29.60
N GLN A 87 7.50 -0.51 28.49
CA GLN A 87 8.19 -0.40 27.19
C GLN A 87 9.26 0.69 27.20
N ALA A 88 8.95 1.86 27.79
CA ALA A 88 9.92 2.94 27.93
C ALA A 88 11.12 2.53 28.81
N ALA A 89 10.86 1.78 29.89
CA ALA A 89 11.91 1.24 30.75
C ALA A 89 12.84 0.28 29.99
N VAL A 90 12.28 -0.61 29.17
CA VAL A 90 13.07 -1.51 28.32
C VAL A 90 13.91 -0.74 27.31
N TYR A 91 13.32 0.23 26.61
CA TYR A 91 14.02 1.06 25.63
C TYR A 91 15.18 1.84 26.25
N LEU A 92 14.94 2.49 27.40
CA LEU A 92 15.94 3.27 28.13
C LEU A 92 16.87 2.44 29.02
N ARG A 93 16.68 1.11 29.07
CA ARG A 93 17.45 0.16 29.89
C ARG A 93 17.47 0.51 31.38
N VAL A 94 16.32 0.93 31.92
CA VAL A 94 16.13 1.25 33.34
C VAL A 94 14.95 0.45 33.91
N SER A 95 14.70 0.58 35.21
CA SER A 95 13.53 -0.05 35.82
C SER A 95 12.23 0.75 35.55
N PRO A 96 11.05 0.10 35.49
CA PRO A 96 9.77 0.80 35.42
C PRO A 96 9.52 1.76 36.59
N ARG A 97 10.11 1.48 37.76
CA ARG A 97 10.07 2.36 38.95
C ARG A 97 10.84 3.66 38.69
N THR A 98 11.97 3.57 38.01
CA THR A 98 12.77 4.75 37.61
C THR A 98 11.96 5.65 36.69
N ILE A 99 11.27 5.08 35.69
CA ILE A 99 10.35 5.83 34.83
C ILE A 99 9.26 6.52 35.65
N ALA A 100 8.64 5.81 36.59
CA ALA A 100 7.61 6.39 37.45
C ALA A 100 8.16 7.56 38.29
N ALA A 101 9.36 7.42 38.88
CA ALA A 101 9.99 8.46 39.68
C ALA A 101 10.29 9.74 38.87
N TRP A 102 10.75 9.58 37.63
CA TRP A 102 10.96 10.70 36.69
C TRP A 102 9.65 11.41 36.31
N GLU A 103 8.54 10.66 36.19
CA GLU A 103 7.24 11.23 35.83
C GLU A 103 6.52 11.95 36.98
N THR A 104 6.94 11.73 38.23
CA THR A 104 6.33 12.32 39.43
C THR A 104 7.26 13.30 40.14
N ASP A 105 8.34 13.73 39.48
CA ASP A 105 9.40 14.58 40.06
C ASP A 105 10.06 14.02 41.34
N ALA A 106 9.90 12.71 41.62
CA ALA A 106 10.58 12.06 42.73
C ALA A 106 12.08 11.91 42.45
N SER A 107 12.49 11.97 41.18
CA SER A 107 13.86 12.05 40.72
C SER A 107 13.93 12.91 39.47
N ALA A 108 14.99 13.72 39.33
CA ALA A 108 15.20 14.55 38.15
C ALA A 108 15.32 13.68 36.89
N VAL A 109 14.66 14.09 35.80
CA VAL A 109 14.73 13.40 34.52
C VAL A 109 16.12 13.65 33.89
N PRO A 110 16.90 12.60 33.58
CA PRO A 110 18.13 12.78 32.82
C PRO A 110 17.80 13.34 31.44
N PHE A 111 18.46 14.43 31.05
CA PHE A 111 18.28 15.01 29.72
C PHE A 111 18.52 13.98 28.61
N SER A 112 19.50 13.10 28.77
CA SER A 112 19.77 12.00 27.83
C SER A 112 18.59 11.04 27.65
N ALA A 113 17.84 10.76 28.72
CA ALA A 113 16.66 9.91 28.64
C ALA A 113 15.52 10.61 27.89
N TYR A 114 15.31 11.90 28.14
CA TYR A 114 14.35 12.71 27.39
C TYR A 114 14.74 12.82 25.91
N GLU A 115 16.00 13.11 25.63
CA GLU A 115 16.54 13.25 24.28
C GLU A 115 16.45 11.95 23.48
N ALA A 116 16.70 10.80 24.11
CA ALA A 116 16.49 9.50 23.48
C ALA A 116 15.03 9.30 23.03
N LEU A 117 14.06 9.68 23.86
CA LEU A 117 12.64 9.62 23.47
C LEU A 117 12.31 10.63 22.35
N ARG A 118 12.91 11.84 22.38
CA ARG A 118 12.72 12.84 21.34
C ARG A 118 13.23 12.31 19.99
N LEU A 119 14.48 11.83 19.95
CA LEU A 119 15.10 11.26 18.76
C LEU A 119 14.31 10.04 18.24
N LEU A 120 13.82 9.19 19.13
CA LEU A 120 12.96 8.06 18.75
C LEU A 120 11.69 8.56 18.04
N SER A 121 11.04 9.63 18.50
CA SER A 121 9.81 10.14 17.87
C SER A 121 10.04 10.77 16.48
N GLU A 122 11.27 11.20 16.22
CA GLU A 122 11.70 11.73 14.92
C GLU A 122 12.17 10.61 13.97
N SER A 123 12.51 9.43 14.50
CA SER A 123 13.03 8.32 13.72
C SER A 123 11.96 7.74 12.75
N PRO A 124 12.31 7.52 11.47
CA PRO A 124 11.45 6.82 10.53
C PRO A 124 11.08 5.41 11.01
N GLU A 125 12.02 4.72 11.67
CA GLU A 125 11.85 3.36 12.18
C GLU A 125 10.71 3.29 13.21
N PHE A 126 10.64 4.26 14.12
CA PHE A 126 9.53 4.34 15.06
C PHE A 126 8.21 4.66 14.36
N ARG A 127 8.20 5.59 13.40
CA ARG A 127 6.99 5.96 12.66
C ARG A 127 6.43 4.78 11.84
N LEU A 128 7.31 3.87 11.41
CA LEU A 128 6.96 2.63 10.72
C LEU A 128 6.76 1.44 11.67
N SER A 129 6.92 1.59 12.99
CA SER A 129 6.84 0.45 13.93
C SER A 129 5.41 -0.02 14.23
N HIS A 130 4.40 0.55 13.58
CA HIS A 130 3.02 0.09 13.75
C HIS A 130 2.87 -1.32 13.17
N ARG A 131 2.09 -2.19 13.81
CA ARG A 131 1.96 -3.62 13.44
C ARG A 131 1.63 -3.88 11.97
N ARG A 132 0.91 -2.97 11.30
CA ARG A 132 0.57 -3.07 9.86
C ARG A 132 1.76 -2.79 8.92
N TRP A 133 2.81 -2.18 9.45
CA TRP A 133 4.06 -1.82 8.79
C TRP A 133 5.22 -2.67 9.33
N ASP A 134 4.93 -3.78 10.01
CA ASP A 134 5.97 -4.67 10.53
C ASP A 134 6.90 -5.14 9.40
N GLY A 135 8.20 -5.04 9.63
CA GLY A 135 9.25 -5.32 8.64
C GLY A 135 9.40 -4.31 7.49
N TRP A 136 8.57 -3.27 7.41
CA TRP A 136 8.77 -2.20 6.43
C TRP A 136 9.88 -1.24 6.87
N PHE A 137 10.68 -0.76 5.92
CA PHE A 137 11.73 0.21 6.18
C PHE A 137 11.95 1.15 5.00
N VAL A 138 12.56 2.31 5.26
CA VAL A 138 13.00 3.24 4.23
C VAL A 138 14.45 2.90 3.88
N ASN A 139 14.74 2.63 2.61
CA ASN A 139 16.11 2.44 2.15
C ASN A 139 16.83 3.81 2.11
N PRO A 140 17.93 4.01 2.86
CA PRO A 140 18.61 5.30 2.90
C PRO A 140 19.25 5.73 1.57
N GLN A 141 19.61 4.77 0.71
CA GLN A 141 20.27 5.04 -0.56
C GLN A 141 19.26 5.39 -1.66
N SER A 142 18.14 4.68 -1.71
CA SER A 142 17.12 4.89 -2.76
C SER A 142 15.96 5.79 -2.33
N GLY A 143 15.79 6.04 -1.03
CA GLY A 143 14.61 6.74 -0.48
C GLY A 143 13.29 5.96 -0.60
N GLY A 144 13.33 4.74 -1.12
CA GLY A 144 12.15 3.91 -1.34
C GLY A 144 11.66 3.23 -0.07
N LEU A 145 10.34 3.07 0.04
CA LEU A 145 9.68 2.31 1.10
C LEU A 145 9.63 0.82 0.69
N VAL A 146 10.35 -0.03 1.43
CA VAL A 146 10.57 -1.44 1.09
C VAL A 146 9.68 -2.35 1.91
N SER A 147 8.96 -3.26 1.22
CA SER A 147 8.14 -4.29 1.83
C SER A 147 8.94 -5.56 2.20
N PRO A 148 8.68 -6.20 3.35
CA PRO A 148 9.38 -7.41 3.77
C PRO A 148 8.93 -8.69 3.04
N ASP A 149 7.64 -8.78 2.67
CA ASP A 149 7.02 -10.05 2.24
C ASP A 149 7.18 -10.37 0.75
N ARG A 150 7.48 -9.36 -0.06
CA ARG A 150 7.66 -9.52 -1.51
C ARG A 150 9.04 -9.00 -1.89
N GLY A 151 9.95 -9.93 -2.12
CA GLY A 151 11.37 -9.66 -2.40
C GLY A 151 11.59 -8.58 -3.46
N ARG A 152 11.73 -7.33 -2.99
CA ARG A 152 12.06 -6.09 -3.71
C ARG A 152 10.90 -5.22 -4.21
N LEU A 153 9.72 -5.27 -3.60
CA LEU A 153 8.77 -4.17 -3.76
C LEU A 153 9.26 -2.97 -2.95
N ALA A 154 10.08 -2.14 -3.59
CA ALA A 154 10.44 -0.81 -3.14
C ALA A 154 9.55 0.17 -3.90
N VAL A 155 8.76 0.96 -3.17
CA VAL A 155 7.92 1.99 -3.77
C VAL A 155 8.57 3.35 -3.50
N THR A 156 8.84 4.08 -4.56
CA THR A 156 9.36 5.46 -4.51
C THR A 156 8.24 6.46 -4.20
N PRO A 157 8.56 7.64 -3.65
CA PRO A 157 7.56 8.70 -3.45
C PRO A 157 6.80 9.06 -4.74
N GLU A 158 7.48 9.08 -5.88
CA GLU A 158 6.89 9.35 -7.20
C GLU A 158 5.84 8.31 -7.58
N GLU A 159 6.13 7.02 -7.36
CA GLU A 159 5.18 5.93 -7.60
C GLU A 159 3.98 6.00 -6.65
N ILE A 160 4.18 6.36 -5.38
CA ILE A 160 3.08 6.58 -4.42
C ILE A 160 2.17 7.72 -4.91
N ASN A 161 2.75 8.82 -5.40
CA ASN A 161 2.00 9.96 -5.95
C ASN A 161 1.21 9.60 -7.21
N GLY A 162 1.68 8.62 -7.99
CA GLY A 162 0.99 8.09 -9.17
C GLY A 162 -0.20 7.15 -8.86
N LEU A 163 -0.31 6.61 -7.65
CA LEU A 163 -1.35 5.64 -7.29
C LEU A 163 -2.78 6.10 -7.59
N PRO A 164 -3.21 7.35 -7.28
CA PRO A 164 -4.57 7.78 -7.60
C PRO A 164 -4.89 7.72 -9.10
N GLN A 165 -3.92 8.09 -9.95
CA GLN A 165 -4.07 8.04 -11.40
C GLN A 165 -4.17 6.60 -11.89
N LEU A 166 -3.34 5.70 -11.34
CA LEU A 166 -3.40 4.27 -11.64
C LEU A 166 -4.74 3.65 -11.25
N TYR A 167 -5.29 4.02 -10.08
CA TYR A 167 -6.63 3.57 -9.67
C TYR A 167 -7.73 4.10 -10.60
N ALA A 168 -7.65 5.37 -11.01
CA ALA A 168 -8.61 5.96 -11.95
C ALA A 168 -8.56 5.26 -13.32
N GLN A 169 -7.37 5.02 -13.87
CA GLN A 169 -7.19 4.26 -15.12
C GLN A 169 -7.73 2.84 -15.00
N ARG A 170 -7.43 2.15 -13.89
CA ARG A 170 -7.96 0.80 -13.63
C ARG A 170 -9.49 0.78 -13.62
N GLU A 171 -10.12 1.75 -12.97
CA GLU A 171 -11.57 1.83 -12.90
C GLU A 171 -12.20 2.15 -14.26
N PHE A 172 -11.59 3.08 -15.01
CA PHE A 172 -12.00 3.36 -16.39
C PHE A 172 -11.95 2.09 -17.26
N HIS A 173 -10.81 1.39 -17.27
CA HIS A 173 -10.67 0.15 -18.03
C HIS A 173 -11.64 -0.94 -17.58
N ARG A 174 -11.95 -1.01 -16.28
CA ARG A 174 -12.95 -1.93 -15.76
C ARG A 174 -14.35 -1.61 -16.29
N SER A 175 -14.75 -0.33 -16.26
CA SER A 175 -16.04 0.10 -16.80
C SER A 175 -16.16 -0.14 -18.31
N GLU A 176 -15.10 0.09 -19.07
CA GLU A 176 -15.04 -0.19 -20.51
C GLU A 176 -15.14 -1.69 -20.80
N ALA A 177 -14.41 -2.51 -20.05
CA ALA A 177 -14.49 -3.97 -20.18
C ALA A 177 -15.91 -4.48 -19.87
N ASP A 178 -16.57 -3.92 -18.86
CA ASP A 178 -17.95 -4.30 -18.51
C ASP A 178 -18.98 -3.77 -19.53
N ARG A 179 -18.72 -2.63 -20.18
CA ARG A 179 -19.52 -2.13 -21.31
C ARG A 179 -19.39 -3.05 -22.52
N LEU A 180 -18.16 -3.33 -22.95
CA LEU A 180 -17.89 -4.18 -24.11
C LEU A 180 -18.42 -5.61 -23.92
N LYS A 181 -18.36 -6.16 -22.70
CA LYS A 181 -18.97 -7.46 -22.39
C LYS A 181 -20.49 -7.47 -22.59
N ARG A 182 -21.17 -6.37 -22.26
CA ARG A 182 -22.63 -6.25 -22.46
C ARG A 182 -22.97 -6.13 -23.95
N GLU A 183 -22.28 -5.26 -24.68
CA GLU A 183 -22.45 -5.12 -26.13
C GLU A 183 -22.20 -6.45 -26.86
N LEU A 184 -21.15 -7.19 -26.45
CA LEU A 184 -20.87 -8.51 -27.01
C LEU A 184 -21.99 -9.51 -26.71
N ALA A 185 -22.53 -9.51 -25.48
CA ALA A 185 -23.64 -10.40 -25.11
C ALA A 185 -24.92 -10.08 -25.92
N GLU A 186 -25.22 -8.80 -26.13
CA GLU A 186 -26.35 -8.35 -26.96
C GLU A 186 -26.15 -8.77 -28.43
N ALA A 187 -24.95 -8.56 -28.99
CA ALA A 187 -24.64 -8.96 -30.35
C ALA A 187 -24.72 -10.48 -30.55
N ILE A 188 -24.29 -11.28 -29.56
CA ILE A 188 -24.44 -12.74 -29.58
C ILE A 188 -25.92 -13.13 -29.54
N ALA A 189 -26.73 -12.50 -28.69
CA ALA A 189 -28.16 -12.76 -28.61
C ALA A 189 -28.87 -12.42 -29.93
N GLU A 190 -28.56 -11.28 -30.53
CA GLU A 190 -29.13 -10.88 -31.82
C GLU A 190 -28.68 -11.81 -32.95
N ASN A 191 -27.40 -12.19 -33.01
CA ASN A 191 -26.93 -13.14 -34.02
C ASN A 191 -27.62 -14.50 -33.89
N THR A 192 -27.87 -14.94 -32.65
CA THR A 192 -28.62 -16.18 -32.37
C THR A 192 -30.06 -16.06 -32.86
N ARG A 193 -30.75 -14.95 -32.54
CA ARG A 193 -32.11 -14.66 -32.99
C ARG A 193 -32.23 -14.63 -34.51
N LEU A 194 -31.29 -13.99 -35.21
CA LEU A 194 -31.27 -13.93 -36.67
C LEU A 194 -31.07 -15.32 -37.28
N ARG A 195 -30.17 -16.13 -36.72
CA ARG A 195 -29.98 -17.51 -37.18
C ARG A 195 -31.26 -18.34 -37.02
N GLU A 196 -31.97 -18.19 -35.91
CA GLU A 196 -33.26 -18.86 -35.70
C GLU A 196 -34.29 -18.45 -36.75
N LEU A 197 -34.39 -17.15 -37.07
CA LEU A 197 -35.30 -16.63 -38.10
C LEU A 197 -34.94 -17.13 -39.51
N PHE A 198 -33.66 -17.12 -39.88
CA PHE A 198 -33.22 -17.67 -41.17
C PHE A 198 -33.42 -19.17 -41.27
N LEU A 199 -33.27 -19.91 -40.17
CA LEU A 199 -33.59 -21.34 -40.14
C LEU A 199 -35.09 -21.57 -40.32
N SER A 200 -35.96 -20.79 -39.67
CA SER A 200 -37.41 -20.94 -39.87
C SER A 200 -37.86 -20.59 -41.27
N ASP A 201 -37.32 -19.51 -41.86
CA ASP A 201 -37.68 -19.05 -43.20
C ASP A 201 -37.12 -19.97 -44.29
N GLY A 202 -35.89 -20.47 -44.12
CA GLY A 202 -35.31 -21.46 -45.02
C GLY A 202 -36.08 -22.79 -45.00
N VAL A 203 -36.59 -23.19 -43.83
CA VAL A 203 -37.42 -24.41 -43.70
C VAL A 203 -38.80 -24.21 -44.34
N THR A 204 -39.44 -23.06 -44.19
CA THR A 204 -40.74 -22.79 -44.82
C THR A 204 -40.62 -22.71 -46.34
N ASP A 205 -39.56 -22.11 -46.88
CA ASP A 205 -39.30 -22.09 -48.33
C ASP A 205 -39.03 -23.48 -48.89
N GLN A 206 -38.27 -24.32 -48.18
CA GLN A 206 -38.06 -25.72 -48.57
C GLN A 206 -39.37 -26.52 -48.57
N LEU A 207 -40.20 -26.37 -47.53
CA LEU A 207 -41.50 -27.03 -47.46
C LEU A 207 -42.44 -26.58 -48.58
N ARG A 208 -42.43 -25.29 -48.92
CA ARG A 208 -43.21 -24.76 -50.05
C ARG A 208 -42.74 -25.32 -51.39
N GLY A 209 -41.42 -25.37 -51.61
CA GLY A 209 -40.85 -25.98 -52.82
C GLY A 209 -41.20 -27.48 -52.94
N MET A 210 -41.17 -28.22 -51.82
CA MET A 210 -41.62 -29.63 -51.79
C MET A 210 -43.11 -29.77 -52.11
N HIS A 211 -43.95 -28.86 -51.58
CA HIS A 211 -45.37 -28.85 -51.87
C HIS A 211 -45.67 -28.57 -53.35
N ASP A 212 -44.96 -27.63 -53.97
CA ASP A 212 -45.11 -27.30 -55.39
C ASP A 212 -44.66 -28.48 -56.27
N GLN A 213 -43.56 -29.16 -55.91
CA GLN A 213 -43.11 -30.37 -56.60
C GLN A 213 -44.14 -31.50 -56.50
N LEU A 214 -44.70 -31.76 -55.31
CA LEU A 214 -45.75 -32.75 -55.11
C LEU A 214 -47.00 -32.42 -55.92
N SER A 215 -47.42 -31.15 -55.93
CA SER A 215 -48.56 -30.69 -56.72
C SER A 215 -48.32 -30.87 -58.22
N GLY A 216 -47.10 -30.61 -58.70
CA GLY A 216 -46.70 -30.88 -60.08
C GLY A 216 -46.72 -32.37 -60.44
N LEU A 217 -46.25 -33.24 -59.54
CA LEU A 217 -46.30 -34.69 -59.72
C LEU A 217 -47.74 -35.20 -59.73
N LEU A 218 -48.59 -34.74 -58.81
CA LEU A 218 -50.00 -35.10 -58.75
C LEU A 218 -50.78 -34.60 -59.97
N GLY A 219 -50.48 -33.39 -60.46
CA GLY A 219 -51.05 -32.89 -61.72
C GLY A 219 -50.71 -33.76 -62.92
N ARG A 220 -49.48 -34.31 -62.97
CA ARG A 220 -49.07 -35.29 -64.00
C ARG A 220 -49.78 -36.63 -63.85
N ILE A 221 -50.02 -37.10 -62.62
CA ILE A 221 -50.78 -38.32 -62.35
C ILE A 221 -52.26 -38.14 -62.74
N GLY A 222 -52.84 -36.95 -62.57
CA GLY A 222 -54.20 -36.63 -63.04
C GLY A 222 -54.37 -36.70 -64.56
N THR A 223 -53.28 -36.56 -65.33
CA THR A 223 -53.25 -36.80 -66.79
C THR A 223 -52.84 -38.22 -67.17
N ALA A 224 -52.43 -39.06 -66.22
CA ALA A 224 -52.13 -40.46 -66.49
C ALA A 224 -53.45 -41.22 -66.64
N LYS A 225 -53.77 -41.60 -67.89
CA LYS A 225 -54.90 -42.46 -68.26
C LYS A 225 -54.94 -43.67 -67.32
N VAL A 226 -55.97 -43.74 -66.46
CA VAL A 226 -56.26 -44.93 -65.66
C VAL A 226 -56.58 -46.06 -66.64
N LEU A 227 -55.66 -47.02 -66.76
CA LEU A 227 -55.91 -48.26 -67.48
C LEU A 227 -56.73 -49.16 -66.54
N GLU A 228 -58.01 -49.34 -66.83
CA GLU A 228 -58.85 -50.33 -66.16
C GLU A 228 -58.29 -51.73 -66.43
N PHE A 229 -57.90 -52.45 -65.39
CA PHE A 229 -57.54 -53.85 -65.50
C PHE A 229 -58.82 -54.71 -65.53
N PRO A 230 -59.01 -55.58 -66.53
CA PRO A 230 -60.16 -56.48 -66.57
C PRO A 230 -60.08 -57.50 -65.44
N SER A 231 -61.18 -57.67 -64.71
CA SER A 231 -61.35 -58.65 -63.65
C SER A 231 -61.27 -60.07 -64.20
N ALA A 232 -60.18 -60.78 -63.86
CA ALA A 232 -59.91 -62.14 -64.31
C ALA A 232 -60.83 -63.16 -63.59
N ASN A 233 -62.03 -63.34 -64.15
CA ASN A 233 -62.81 -64.56 -63.99
C ASN A 233 -62.25 -65.60 -64.97
N HIS A 234 -61.15 -66.28 -64.63
CA HIS A 234 -60.71 -67.47 -65.37
C HIS A 234 -60.31 -68.60 -64.43
N ALA A 235 -61.08 -69.68 -64.58
CA ALA A 235 -60.94 -70.96 -63.91
C ALA A 235 -59.56 -71.56 -64.17
N ILE A 236 -58.86 -71.90 -63.09
CA ILE A 236 -57.70 -72.79 -63.16
C ILE A 236 -58.19 -74.20 -62.87
N HIS A 237 -58.19 -74.99 -63.94
CA HIS A 237 -58.41 -76.42 -63.92
C HIS A 237 -57.33 -77.15 -63.11
N SER A 238 -57.79 -78.20 -62.43
CA SER A 238 -57.04 -79.24 -61.75
C SER A 238 -55.98 -79.92 -62.63
N GLN A 239 -54.77 -80.07 -62.10
CA GLN A 239 -53.98 -81.28 -62.35
C GLN A 239 -53.45 -81.83 -61.02
N ALA A 240 -53.76 -83.11 -60.83
CA ALA A 240 -53.31 -83.94 -59.74
C ALA A 240 -52.01 -84.66 -60.12
N LYS A 241 -51.26 -85.00 -59.07
CA LYS A 241 -50.70 -86.34 -58.76
C LYS A 241 -49.17 -86.49 -58.81
N VAL A 242 -48.72 -87.27 -57.81
CA VAL A 242 -47.47 -88.05 -57.68
C VAL A 242 -46.24 -87.29 -57.14
N ALA A 243 -45.40 -87.78 -56.22
CA ALA A 243 -45.43 -88.72 -55.08
C ALA A 243 -44.01 -88.70 -54.45
N ALA A 244 -43.91 -89.02 -53.14
CA ALA A 244 -42.77 -89.66 -52.45
C ALA A 244 -41.44 -88.86 -52.38
N GLN A 245 -40.69 -88.75 -51.27
CA GLN A 245 -40.48 -89.48 -50.02
C GLN A 245 -40.13 -88.48 -48.91
#